data_AF-A0A970EHA1-F1
#
_entry.id   AF-A0A970EHA1-F1
#
_cell.length_a   1.000
_cell.length_b   1.000
_cell.length_c   1.000
_cell.angle_alpha   90.00
_cell.angle_beta   90.00
_cell.angle_gamma   90.00
#
_symmetry.space_group_name_H-M   'P 1'
#
loop_
_entity.id
_entity.type
_entity.pdbx_description
1 polymer ?
#
loop_
_entity_poly.entity_id
_entity_poly.type
_entity_poly.pdbx_seq_one_letter_code
_entity_poly.pdbx_strand_id
1 'polypeptide(L)'
;MLKDRVTIGLAIGLLADAVKLAFNYLCFKLNFTDVVFWQIVAGTALSRADIFTPLGLLVGALADIIVTSILGSVFIYLIYLTGKESLYLKGIGFGMLMWINFFVIVQGLLVHEKIPPTPSGLLVTFAAHFLFGLALAFFAQLLTANFGEKQERKPQPQVFQAKMRFRKAIKPEKLK
;
A
#
# COMPACT_ATOMS: atom_id res chain seq x y z
N MET A 1 -4.02 -16.72 -7.40
CA MET A 1 -4.23 -15.98 -6.13
C MET A 1 -3.21 -14.85 -5.90
N LEU A 2 -1.91 -15.01 -6.18
CA LEU A 2 -0.92 -13.90 -6.03
C LEU A 2 -1.10 -12.77 -7.05
N LYS A 3 -1.43 -13.09 -8.30
CA LYS A 3 -1.68 -12.11 -9.37
C LYS A 3 -2.76 -11.09 -8.99
N ASP A 4 -3.80 -11.55 -8.30
CA ASP A 4 -4.92 -10.71 -7.87
C ASP A 4 -4.51 -9.72 -6.75
N ARG A 5 -3.64 -10.17 -5.84
CA ARG A 5 -3.14 -9.33 -4.74
C ARG A 5 -2.27 -8.18 -5.20
N VAL A 6 -1.44 -8.40 -6.22
CA VAL A 6 -0.63 -7.34 -6.81
C VAL A 6 -1.56 -6.29 -7.43
N THR A 7 -2.49 -6.70 -8.29
CA THR A 7 -3.41 -5.76 -8.95
C THR A 7 -4.26 -4.97 -7.95
N ILE A 8 -4.82 -5.64 -6.93
CA ILE A 8 -5.59 -4.98 -5.87
C ILE A 8 -4.70 -4.05 -5.05
N GLY A 9 -3.48 -4.48 -4.74
CA GLY A 9 -2.50 -3.66 -4.04
C GLY A 9 -2.13 -2.38 -4.80
N LEU A 10 -1.91 -2.47 -6.11
CA LEU A 10 -1.69 -1.31 -6.97
C LEU A 10 -2.86 -0.33 -6.89
N ALA A 11 -4.09 -0.84 -7.00
CA ALA A 11 -5.30 -0.01 -6.91
C ALA A 11 -5.45 0.65 -5.52
N ILE A 12 -5.21 -0.10 -4.44
CA ILE A 12 -5.22 0.42 -3.07
C ILE A 12 -4.19 1.53 -2.88
N GLY A 13 -2.97 1.31 -3.40
CA GLY A 13 -1.90 2.30 -3.34
C GLY A 13 -2.29 3.60 -4.03
N LEU A 14 -2.83 3.51 -5.25
CA LEU A 14 -3.32 4.66 -6.01
C LEU A 14 -4.45 5.41 -5.30
N LEU A 15 -5.42 4.69 -4.74
CA LEU A 15 -6.55 5.31 -4.01
C LEU A 15 -6.08 6.00 -2.72
N ALA A 16 -5.17 5.37 -1.98
CA ALA A 16 -4.57 5.97 -0.79
C ALA A 16 -3.72 7.20 -1.15
N ASP A 17 -3.02 7.17 -2.28
CA ASP A 17 -2.26 8.30 -2.80
C ASP A 17 -3.14 9.51 -3.13
N ALA A 18 -4.31 9.27 -3.72
CA ALA A 18 -5.28 10.34 -3.97
C ALA A 18 -5.70 11.06 -2.67
N VAL A 19 -5.86 10.33 -1.55
CA VAL A 19 -6.14 10.93 -0.24
C VAL A 19 -4.96 11.77 0.26
N LYS A 20 -3.74 11.23 0.16
CA LYS A 20 -2.49 11.92 0.53
C LYS A 20 -2.33 13.24 -0.24
N LEU A 21 -2.53 13.19 -1.56
CA LEU A 21 -2.40 14.33 -2.46
C LEU A 21 -3.50 15.37 -2.26
N ALA A 22 -4.75 14.93 -2.05
CA ALA A 22 -5.85 15.84 -1.73
C ALA A 22 -5.59 16.63 -0.43
N PHE A 23 -5.10 15.95 0.61
CA PHE A 23 -4.72 16.60 1.86
C PHE A 23 -3.56 17.60 1.65
N ASN A 24 -2.49 17.20 0.97
CA ASN A 24 -1.39 18.10 0.69
C ASN A 24 -1.83 19.34 -0.11
N TYR A 25 -2.63 19.15 -1.15
CA TYR A 25 -3.12 20.26 -1.97
C TYR A 25 -4.02 21.21 -1.17
N LEU A 26 -4.85 20.66 -0.28
CA LEU A 26 -5.64 21.46 0.66
C LEU A 26 -4.72 22.30 1.57
N CYS A 27 -3.70 21.69 2.17
CA CYS A 27 -2.73 22.40 3.00
C CYS A 27 -1.95 23.48 2.22
N PHE A 28 -1.63 23.22 0.96
CA PHE A 28 -1.01 24.20 0.05
C PHE A 28 -1.95 25.40 -0.17
N LYS A 29 -3.24 25.16 -0.44
CA LYS A 29 -4.24 26.22 -0.60
C LYS A 29 -4.48 27.03 0.68
N LEU A 30 -4.27 26.42 1.85
CA LEU A 30 -4.38 27.06 3.15
C LEU A 30 -3.07 27.69 3.63
N ASN A 31 -2.01 27.71 2.80
CA ASN A 31 -0.69 28.25 3.10
C ASN A 31 0.04 27.57 4.28
N PHE A 32 -0.24 26.30 4.56
CA PHE A 32 0.53 25.51 5.52
C PHE A 32 1.83 24.95 4.92
N THR A 33 1.93 24.91 3.59
CA THR A 33 3.11 24.50 2.82
C THR A 33 3.19 25.31 1.54
N ASP A 34 4.41 25.60 1.08
CA ASP A 34 4.69 26.40 -0.13
C ASP A 34 4.78 25.55 -1.40
N VAL A 35 4.75 24.22 -1.27
CA VAL A 35 4.88 23.28 -2.37
C VAL A 35 3.90 22.11 -2.27
N VAL A 36 3.57 21.55 -3.43
CA VAL A 36 2.81 20.31 -3.56
C VAL A 36 3.73 19.10 -3.69
N PHE A 37 3.24 17.92 -3.32
CA PHE A 37 4.03 16.68 -3.29
C PHE A 37 4.75 16.39 -4.60
N TRP A 38 4.10 16.60 -5.74
CA TRP A 38 4.71 16.33 -7.04
C TRP A 38 5.95 17.17 -7.31
N GLN A 39 6.04 18.40 -6.78
CA GLN A 39 7.25 19.21 -6.88
C GLN A 39 8.38 18.62 -6.04
N ILE A 40 8.06 18.16 -4.83
CA ILE A 40 9.02 17.50 -3.94
C ILE A 40 9.54 16.21 -4.58
N VAL A 41 8.66 15.39 -5.16
CA VAL A 41 9.03 14.16 -5.87
C VAL A 41 9.86 14.47 -7.11
N ALA A 42 9.47 15.46 -7.93
CA ALA A 42 10.23 15.89 -9.11
C ALA A 42 11.65 16.33 -8.74
N GLY A 43 11.84 16.95 -7.58
CA GLY A 43 13.15 17.35 -7.07
C GLY A 43 14.14 16.21 -6.91
N THR A 44 13.69 14.96 -6.78
CA THR A 44 14.60 13.80 -6.68
C THR A 44 15.38 13.55 -7.97
N ALA A 45 14.81 13.93 -9.12
CA ALA A 45 15.37 13.66 -10.45
C ALA A 45 15.76 14.92 -11.22
N LEU A 46 15.12 16.05 -10.93
CA LEU A 46 15.24 17.27 -11.72
C LEU A 46 16.07 18.35 -11.03
N SER A 47 16.55 19.31 -11.83
CA SER A 47 17.19 20.52 -11.34
C SER A 47 16.16 21.49 -10.77
N ARG A 48 16.58 22.45 -9.93
CA ARG A 48 15.68 23.44 -9.34
C ARG A 48 14.88 24.25 -10.39
N ALA A 49 15.48 24.50 -11.55
CA ALA A 49 14.85 25.26 -12.64
C ALA A 49 13.67 24.51 -13.26
N ASP A 50 13.71 23.17 -13.27
CA ASP A 50 12.74 22.35 -14.00
C ASP A 50 11.56 21.87 -13.14
N ILE A 51 11.74 21.82 -11.80
CA ILE A 51 10.74 21.29 -10.85
C ILE A 51 9.36 21.94 -10.99
N PHE A 52 9.33 23.25 -11.21
CA PHE A 52 8.09 24.05 -11.23
C PHE A 52 7.45 24.13 -12.62
N THR A 53 8.09 23.56 -13.63
CA THR A 53 7.54 23.52 -14.99
C THR A 53 6.42 22.48 -15.10
N PRO A 54 5.49 22.61 -16.07
CA PRO A 54 4.46 21.59 -16.28
C PRO A 54 5.02 20.18 -16.53
N LEU A 55 6.15 20.07 -17.24
CA LEU A 55 6.82 18.79 -17.47
C LEU A 55 7.45 18.25 -16.19
N GLY A 56 8.04 19.12 -15.35
CA GLY A 56 8.55 18.72 -14.05
C GLY A 56 7.46 18.17 -13.13
N LEU A 57 6.31 18.83 -13.08
CA LEU A 57 5.14 18.34 -12.35
C LEU A 57 4.64 16.98 -12.87
N LEU A 58 4.63 16.77 -14.18
CA LEU A 58 4.26 15.50 -14.79
C LEU A 58 5.22 14.37 -14.37
N VAL A 59 6.53 14.63 -14.40
CA VAL A 59 7.54 13.67 -13.93
C VAL A 59 7.32 13.32 -12.46
N GLY A 60 7.09 14.33 -11.61
CA GLY A 60 6.78 14.14 -10.20
C GLY A 60 5.51 13.31 -9.97
N ALA A 61 4.44 13.61 -10.71
CA ALA A 61 3.18 12.89 -10.61
C ALA A 61 3.31 11.41 -11.02
N LEU A 62 4.00 11.14 -12.13
CA LEU A 62 4.22 9.77 -12.60
C LEU A 62 5.04 8.95 -11.61
N ALA A 63 6.14 9.54 -11.10
CA ALA A 63 6.97 8.88 -10.10
C ALA A 63 6.19 8.58 -8.82
N ASP A 64 5.40 9.53 -8.33
CA ASP A 64 4.59 9.38 -7.11
C ASP A 64 3.54 8.27 -7.26
N ILE A 65 2.79 8.29 -8.38
CA ILE A 65 1.76 7.27 -8.68
C ILE A 65 2.36 5.87 -8.74
N ILE A 66 3.50 5.71 -9.41
CA ILE A 66 4.16 4.40 -9.55
C ILE A 66 4.61 3.89 -8.17
N VAL A 67 5.29 4.74 -7.40
CA VAL A 67 5.81 4.37 -6.08
C VAL A 67 4.66 4.00 -5.14
N THR A 68 3.64 4.85 -5.02
CA THR A 68 2.52 4.62 -4.11
C THR A 68 1.69 3.39 -4.48
N SER A 69 1.51 3.12 -5.77
CA SER A 69 0.87 1.88 -6.25
C SER A 69 1.66 0.64 -5.83
N ILE A 70 2.99 0.65 -6.03
CA ILE A 70 3.86 -0.46 -5.60
C ILE A 70 3.80 -0.64 -4.08
N LEU A 71 3.83 0.45 -3.31
CA LEU A 71 3.70 0.43 -1.86
C LEU A 71 2.38 -0.16 -1.39
N GLY A 72 1.27 0.11 -2.09
CA GLY A 72 -0.01 -0.55 -1.82
C GLY A 72 0.06 -2.07 -2.00
N SER A 73 0.79 -2.56 -3.00
CA SER A 73 1.06 -3.99 -3.17
C SER A 73 1.89 -4.55 -2.02
N VAL A 74 2.97 -3.88 -1.65
CA VAL A 74 3.81 -4.28 -0.49
C VAL A 74 2.97 -4.35 0.78
N PHE A 75 2.10 -3.37 1.02
CA PHE A 75 1.21 -3.34 2.17
C PHE A 75 0.21 -4.50 2.17
N ILE A 76 -0.36 -4.88 1.03
CA ILE A 76 -1.22 -6.06 0.92
C ILE A 76 -0.46 -7.35 1.25
N TYR A 77 0.81 -7.47 0.83
CA TYR A 77 1.66 -8.59 1.23
C TYR A 77 1.96 -8.60 2.73
N LEU A 78 2.23 -7.44 3.33
CA LEU A 78 2.40 -7.30 4.77
C LEU A 78 1.17 -7.81 5.52
N ILE A 79 -0.04 -7.41 5.11
CA ILE A 79 -1.29 -7.88 5.72
C ILE A 79 -1.48 -9.38 5.47
N TYR A 80 -1.17 -9.88 4.28
CA TYR A 80 -1.30 -11.30 3.97
C TYR A 80 -0.42 -12.16 4.88
N LEU A 81 0.80 -11.71 5.18
CA LEU A 81 1.76 -12.44 6.01
C LEU A 81 1.48 -12.29 7.51
N THR A 82 0.96 -11.13 7.94
CA THR A 82 0.82 -10.79 9.37
C THR A 82 -0.62 -10.81 9.87
N GLY A 83 -1.60 -11.12 9.01
CA GLY A 83 -3.02 -11.07 9.32
C GLY A 83 -3.61 -9.65 9.31
N LYS A 84 -4.93 -9.57 9.47
CA LYS A 84 -5.68 -8.30 9.52
C LYS A 84 -5.83 -7.74 10.94
N GLU A 85 -5.30 -8.39 11.98
CA GLU A 85 -5.32 -7.85 13.34
C GLU A 85 -4.62 -6.49 13.36
N SER A 86 -5.23 -5.51 14.01
CA SER A 86 -4.73 -4.14 14.11
C SER A 86 -4.41 -3.49 12.75
N LEU A 87 -5.21 -3.78 11.71
CA LEU A 87 -5.02 -3.32 10.33
C LEU A 87 -4.71 -1.82 10.21
N TYR A 88 -5.47 -0.97 10.90
CA TYR A 88 -5.25 0.49 10.88
C TYR A 88 -3.93 0.90 11.52
N LEU A 89 -3.51 0.25 12.62
CA LEU A 89 -2.21 0.51 13.24
C LEU A 89 -1.07 0.07 12.32
N LYS A 90 -1.21 -1.08 11.63
CA LYS A 90 -0.25 -1.52 10.60
C LYS A 90 -0.19 -0.51 9.45
N GLY A 91 -1.33 0.01 9.02
CA GLY A 91 -1.42 1.06 7.99
C GLY A 91 -0.68 2.34 8.40
N ILE A 92 -1.00 2.89 9.58
CA ILE A 92 -0.31 4.05 10.15
C ILE A 92 1.20 3.79 10.23
N GLY A 93 1.60 2.66 10.83
CA GLY A 93 3.02 2.30 10.99
C GLY A 93 3.74 2.21 9.65
N PHE A 94 3.10 1.63 8.64
CA PHE A 94 3.65 1.57 7.29
C PHE A 94 3.77 2.96 6.65
N GLY A 95 2.74 3.80 6.77
CA GLY A 95 2.78 5.20 6.29
C GLY A 95 3.89 6.02 6.96
N MET A 96 4.04 5.91 8.28
CA MET A 96 5.10 6.58 9.05
C MET A 96 6.50 6.07 8.70
N LEU A 97 6.64 4.76 8.45
CA LEU A 97 7.89 4.20 7.95
C LEU A 97 8.26 4.82 6.59
N MET A 98 7.29 4.98 5.69
CA MET A 98 7.52 5.62 4.39
C MET A 98 7.85 7.11 4.53
N TRP A 99 7.23 7.82 5.47
CA TRP A 99 7.57 9.21 5.76
C TRP A 99 9.03 9.36 6.20
N ILE A 100 9.51 8.53 7.14
CA ILE A 100 10.92 8.59 7.55
C ILE A 100 11.85 8.26 6.37
N ASN A 101 11.60 7.17 5.65
CA ASN A 101 12.51 6.72 4.60
C ASN A 101 12.54 7.68 3.40
N PHE A 102 11.38 8.08 2.88
CA PHE A 102 11.35 8.96 1.72
C PHE A 102 11.55 10.41 2.11
N PHE A 103 10.84 10.94 3.10
CA PHE A 103 10.87 12.39 3.38
C PHE A 103 12.01 12.82 4.28
N VAL A 104 12.35 12.05 5.32
CA VAL A 104 13.45 12.46 6.20
C VAL A 104 14.79 12.11 5.56
N ILE A 105 14.94 10.88 5.04
CA ILE A 105 16.23 10.41 4.51
C ILE A 105 16.40 10.81 3.04
N VAL A 106 15.60 10.25 2.12
CA VAL A 106 15.83 10.44 0.66
C VAL A 106 15.68 11.91 0.26
N GLN A 107 14.60 12.57 0.66
CA GLN A 107 14.38 13.98 0.31
C GLN A 107 15.36 14.91 1.04
N GLY A 108 15.73 14.59 2.28
CA GLY A 108 16.78 15.31 3.01
C GLY A 108 18.12 15.32 2.26
N LEU A 109 18.45 14.21 1.57
CA LEU A 109 19.69 14.09 0.81
C LEU A 109 19.60 14.67 -0.62
N LEU A 110 18.46 14.52 -1.30
CA LEU A 110 18.36 14.80 -2.74
C LEU A 110 17.65 16.12 -3.09
N VAL A 111 16.83 16.64 -2.17
CA VAL A 111 15.88 17.73 -2.47
C VAL A 111 16.04 18.94 -1.57
N HIS A 112 16.64 18.79 -0.38
CA HIS A 112 16.82 19.86 0.60
C HIS A 112 17.37 21.17 -0.01
N GLU A 113 18.43 21.10 -0.83
CA GLU A 113 19.05 22.28 -1.45
C GLU A 113 18.19 22.91 -2.57
N LYS A 114 17.28 22.13 -3.17
CA LYS A 114 16.43 22.57 -4.28
C LYS A 114 15.12 23.17 -3.77
N ILE A 115 14.56 22.56 -2.72
CA ILE A 115 13.33 22.96 -2.03
C ILE A 115 13.56 22.80 -0.52
N PRO A 116 14.09 23.83 0.17
CA PRO A 116 14.30 23.78 1.60
C PRO A 116 12.95 23.60 2.34
N PRO A 117 12.83 22.60 3.23
CA PRO A 117 11.59 22.37 3.96
C PRO A 117 11.39 23.39 5.07
N THR A 118 10.17 23.89 5.21
CA THR A 118 9.75 24.64 6.40
C THR A 118 9.24 23.67 7.48
N PRO A 119 9.27 24.05 8.78
CA PRO A 119 8.71 23.20 9.83
C PRO A 119 7.24 22.84 9.60
N SER A 120 6.44 23.79 9.11
CA SER A 120 5.03 23.55 8.78
C SER A 120 4.88 22.59 7.60
N GLY A 121 5.67 22.77 6.53
CA GLY A 121 5.69 21.87 5.38
C GLY A 121 6.06 20.44 5.78
N LEU A 122 7.05 20.28 6.67
CA LEU A 122 7.44 18.96 7.18
C LEU A 122 6.29 18.31 7.97
N LEU A 123 5.59 19.05 8.83
CA LEU A 123 4.40 18.54 9.54
C LEU A 123 3.24 18.19 8.59
N VAL A 124 3.05 18.95 7.50
CA VAL A 124 2.08 18.60 6.45
C VAL A 124 2.45 17.27 5.81
N THR A 125 3.73 17.02 5.49
CA THR A 125 4.15 15.74 4.91
C THR A 125 4.00 14.58 5.89
N PHE A 126 4.24 14.81 7.18
CA PHE A 126 3.98 13.83 8.24
C PHE A 126 2.49 13.45 8.25
N ALA A 127 1.61 14.44 8.35
CA ALA A 127 0.16 14.22 8.38
C ALA A 127 -0.34 13.55 7.10
N ALA A 128 0.18 13.93 5.94
CA ALA A 128 -0.16 13.30 4.66
C ALA A 128 0.17 11.80 4.64
N HIS A 129 1.32 11.39 5.17
CA HIS A 129 1.69 9.97 5.23
C HIS A 129 0.92 9.19 6.30
N PHE A 130 0.50 9.87 7.37
CA PHE A 130 -0.38 9.27 8.38
C PHE A 130 -1.73 8.94 7.75
N LEU A 131 -2.29 9.90 7.01
CA LEU A 131 -3.53 9.72 6.25
C LEU A 131 -3.37 8.69 5.13
N PHE A 132 -2.23 8.67 4.43
CA PHE A 132 -1.91 7.62 3.45
C PHE A 132 -1.96 6.22 4.09
N GLY A 133 -1.33 6.05 5.25
CA GLY A 133 -1.36 4.78 6.00
C GLY A 133 -2.77 4.35 6.43
N LEU A 134 -3.58 5.30 6.92
CA LEU A 134 -4.99 5.06 7.22
C LEU A 134 -5.80 4.69 5.97
N ALA A 135 -5.58 5.39 4.86
CA ALA A 135 -6.27 5.15 3.60
C ALA A 135 -5.89 3.78 3.01
N LEU A 136 -4.62 3.38 3.10
CA LEU A 136 -4.18 2.03 2.73
C LEU A 136 -4.97 0.96 3.52
N ALA A 137 -5.07 1.12 4.85
CA ALA A 137 -5.83 0.20 5.69
C ALA A 137 -7.32 0.17 5.32
N PHE A 138 -7.94 1.34 5.12
CA PHE A 138 -9.34 1.47 4.74
C PHE A 138 -9.63 0.78 3.39
N PHE A 139 -8.88 1.12 2.33
CA PHE A 139 -9.09 0.52 1.01
C PHE A 139 -8.71 -0.97 0.98
N ALA A 140 -7.71 -1.39 1.76
CA ALA A 140 -7.43 -2.80 1.96
C ALA A 140 -8.63 -3.52 2.60
N GLN A 141 -9.23 -2.96 3.65
CA GLN A 141 -10.41 -3.55 4.27
C GLN A 141 -11.58 -3.66 3.27
N LEU A 142 -11.84 -2.59 2.53
CA LEU A 142 -12.95 -2.50 1.56
C LEU A 142 -12.78 -3.49 0.40
N LEU A 143 -11.62 -3.48 -0.26
CA LEU A 143 -11.39 -4.24 -1.49
C LEU A 143 -10.98 -5.69 -1.22
N THR A 144 -10.50 -6.02 -0.01
CA THR A 144 -10.15 -7.39 0.39
C THR A 144 -11.19 -8.05 1.30
N ALA A 145 -12.37 -7.45 1.50
CA ALA A 145 -13.44 -8.00 2.34
C ALA A 145 -13.83 -9.43 1.91
N ASN A 146 -13.86 -9.70 0.61
CA ASN A 146 -14.19 -11.01 0.03
C ASN A 146 -12.95 -11.90 -0.20
N PHE A 147 -11.76 -11.36 0.00
CA PHE A 147 -10.48 -12.07 -0.13
C PHE A 147 -10.11 -12.72 1.19
N GLY A 148 -10.90 -13.69 1.64
CA GLY A 148 -10.63 -14.28 2.95
C GLY A 148 -11.75 -15.08 3.60
N GLU A 149 -12.81 -15.46 2.89
CA GLU A 149 -13.39 -16.76 3.24
C GLU A 149 -12.31 -17.80 2.95
N LYS A 150 -11.52 -18.12 3.98
CA LYS A 150 -10.91 -19.43 4.05
C LYS A 150 -12.05 -20.38 3.73
N GLN A 151 -11.96 -21.07 2.59
CA GLN A 151 -12.45 -22.43 2.55
C GLN A 151 -11.70 -23.14 3.68
N GLU A 152 -12.28 -23.12 4.89
CA GLU A 152 -12.15 -24.24 5.78
C GLU A 152 -12.53 -25.42 4.91
N ARG A 153 -11.52 -26.14 4.41
CA ARG A 153 -11.74 -27.53 4.05
C ARG A 153 -12.27 -28.13 5.33
N LYS A 154 -13.60 -28.25 5.44
CA LYS A 154 -14.22 -29.12 6.43
C LYS A 154 -13.42 -30.41 6.35
N PRO A 155 -12.75 -30.86 7.43
CA PRO A 155 -12.03 -32.11 7.38
C PRO A 155 -13.00 -33.13 6.82
N GLN A 156 -12.61 -33.78 5.72
CA GLN A 156 -13.43 -34.80 5.09
C GLN A 156 -13.85 -35.76 6.21
N PRO A 157 -15.16 -35.98 6.43
CA PRO A 157 -15.60 -36.79 7.56
C PRO A 157 -14.83 -38.10 7.53
N GLN A 158 -14.16 -38.47 8.62
CA GLN A 158 -13.35 -39.70 8.71
C GLN A 158 -14.13 -40.95 8.23
N VAL A 159 -15.46 -40.90 8.31
CA VAL A 159 -16.42 -41.87 7.77
C VAL A 159 -16.21 -42.16 6.28
N PHE A 160 -15.91 -41.15 5.45
CA PHE A 160 -15.70 -41.33 4.00
C PHE A 160 -14.37 -42.03 3.69
N GLN A 161 -13.30 -41.71 4.43
CA GLN A 161 -12.02 -42.40 4.30
C GLN A 161 -12.07 -43.84 4.82
N ALA A 162 -12.82 -44.09 5.90
CA ALA A 162 -13.06 -45.43 6.43
C ALA A 162 -13.83 -46.31 5.43
N LYS A 163 -14.92 -45.80 4.82
CA LYS A 163 -15.69 -46.52 3.78
C LYS A 163 -14.84 -46.86 2.55
N MET A 164 -13.96 -45.96 2.12
CA MET A 164 -13.07 -46.23 0.98
C MET A 164 -12.00 -47.29 1.30
N ARG A 165 -11.44 -47.27 2.51
CA ARG A 165 -10.52 -48.30 2.99
C ARG A 165 -11.20 -49.67 3.09
N PHE A 166 -12.42 -49.73 3.62
CA PHE A 166 -13.19 -50.98 3.72
C PHE A 166 -13.52 -51.57 2.33
N ARG A 167 -13.94 -50.74 1.37
CA ARG A 167 -14.21 -51.20 -0.01
C ARG A 167 -12.97 -51.71 -0.74
N LYS A 168 -11.78 -51.16 -0.48
CA LYS A 168 -10.53 -51.64 -1.08
C LYS A 168 -10.01 -52.94 -0.43
N ALA A 169 -10.34 -53.19 0.84
CA ALA A 169 -9.95 -54.41 1.54
C ALA A 169 -10.77 -55.64 1.09
N ILE A 170 -12.01 -55.43 0.64
CA ILE A 170 -12.87 -56.49 0.10
C ILE A 170 -12.73 -56.50 -1.43
N LYS A 171 -11.64 -57.10 -1.94
CA LYS A 171 -11.61 -57.55 -3.33
C LYS A 171 -12.49 -58.81 -3.44
N PRO A 172 -13.41 -58.91 -4.42
CA PRO A 172 -14.25 -60.08 -4.63
C PRO A 172 -13.48 -61.20 -5.34
N GLU A 173 -12.34 -61.61 -4.78
CA GLU A 173 -11.52 -62.71 -5.32
C GLU A 173 -11.54 -63.96 -4.42
N LYS A 174 -12.37 -63.97 -3.37
CA LYS A 174 -12.52 -65.12 -2.45
C LYS A 174 -13.99 -65.44 -2.12
N LEU A 175 -14.86 -65.39 -3.12
CA LEU A 175 -16.20 -65.97 -3.06
C LEU A 175 -16.38 -66.90 -4.27
N LYS A 176 -15.74 -68.07 -4.19
CA LYS A 176 -16.10 -69.29 -4.90
C LYS A 176 -15.87 -70.45 -3.94
#